data_AF-A0A968N8K3-F1
#
_entry.id   AF-A0A968N8K3-F1
#
_cell.length_a   1.000
_cell.length_b   1.000
_cell.length_c   1.000
_cell.angle_alpha   90.00
_cell.angle_beta   90.00
_cell.angle_gamma   90.00
#
_symmetry.space_group_name_H-M   'P 1'
#
loop_
_entity.id
_entity.type
_entity.pdbx_description
1 polymer ?
#
loop_
_entity_poly.entity_id
_entity_poly.type
_entity_poly.pdbx_seq_one_letter_code
_entity_poly.pdbx_strand_id
1 'polypeptide(L)'
;MTFFLARSHREIISGGARQGQRNQSAFKIAADLMGTAAALSSLGISFDGDPRVIFDDFCQRCDKGDGWDEKEWESVWRSAEKSNPTACLDDDKLIACDRGSGRKATTTETAAVSGQPPADPQIEAETDDNEEIDLPPDCSLRRAYLAVEKRVGDRLRLNLLTKEIELDGEALDTDALQLRLALHHNLQIADNQIGKIVAALATEHQYSPIREYLEQVHQQHGDRQAPLSGIAARHFGSRTPLHDLFVRKFLIAAVARVYEPGCKHDCALVLQGRQGLGKSAWLKLMASPDWFDDSVGPISDKDERLKLHTTWFVEWGELEQQFSRKKADRIKAFLSCTTDRVRPLTANLCRPCTAHP
;
A
#
# COMPACT_ATOMS: atom_id res chain seq x y z
N MET A 1 18.53 -5.41 -25.24
CA MET A 1 17.96 -6.68 -24.75
C MET A 1 16.84 -6.30 -23.80
N THR A 2 15.61 -6.27 -24.30
CA THR A 2 14.48 -5.67 -23.57
C THR A 2 13.44 -6.76 -23.33
N PHE A 3 13.78 -7.74 -22.51
CA PHE A 3 12.79 -8.66 -21.96
C PHE A 3 11.94 -7.86 -20.97
N PHE A 4 10.63 -7.88 -21.13
CA PHE A 4 9.69 -6.97 -20.46
C PHE A 4 9.43 -7.36 -19.00
N LEU A 5 10.44 -7.20 -18.15
CA LEU A 5 10.35 -7.52 -16.72
C LEU A 5 10.11 -6.28 -15.85
N ALA A 6 9.55 -6.50 -14.67
CA ALA A 6 9.48 -5.49 -13.63
C ALA A 6 10.87 -4.90 -13.32
N ARG A 7 10.94 -3.59 -13.01
CA ARG A 7 12.21 -2.90 -12.75
C ARG A 7 13.00 -3.55 -11.61
N SER A 8 12.32 -3.96 -10.55
CA SER A 8 12.90 -4.69 -9.41
C SER A 8 13.57 -6.00 -9.84
N HIS A 9 12.98 -6.76 -10.75
CA HIS A 9 13.55 -8.01 -11.24
C HIS A 9 14.73 -7.78 -12.19
N ARG A 10 14.68 -6.74 -13.03
CA ARG A 10 15.84 -6.33 -13.86
C ARG A 10 17.06 -5.95 -13.01
N GLU A 11 16.83 -5.21 -11.92
CA GLU A 11 17.89 -4.81 -11.00
C GLU A 11 18.52 -6.05 -10.32
N ILE A 12 17.71 -7.03 -9.89
CA ILE A 12 18.20 -8.28 -9.29
C ILE A 12 18.95 -9.16 -10.30
N ILE A 13 18.44 -9.29 -11.53
CA ILE A 13 19.11 -10.04 -12.62
C ILE A 13 20.50 -9.45 -12.90
N SER A 14 20.62 -8.13 -12.90
CA SER A 14 21.90 -7.45 -13.16
C SER A 14 22.92 -7.58 -12.00
N GLY A 15 22.44 -7.65 -10.76
CA GLY A 15 23.27 -7.61 -9.55
C GLY A 15 23.55 -8.96 -8.88
N GLY A 16 22.84 -10.03 -9.28
CA GLY A 16 22.90 -11.33 -8.62
C GLY A 16 22.32 -11.31 -7.19
N ALA A 17 22.20 -12.48 -6.56
CA ALA A 17 21.73 -12.62 -5.18
C ALA A 17 22.83 -13.15 -4.25
N ARG A 18 22.86 -12.64 -3.01
CA ARG A 18 23.80 -13.06 -1.95
C ARG A 18 23.33 -14.35 -1.27
N GLN A 19 24.26 -15.06 -0.63
CA GLN A 19 23.97 -16.26 0.17
C GLN A 19 22.84 -16.00 1.19
N GLY A 20 21.84 -16.88 1.21
CA GLY A 20 20.64 -16.77 2.07
C GLY A 20 19.37 -16.23 1.38
N GLN A 21 19.49 -15.53 0.25
CA GLN A 21 18.33 -15.02 -0.52
C GLN A 21 18.24 -15.57 -1.95
N ARG A 22 19.24 -16.37 -2.36
CA ARG A 22 19.39 -16.87 -3.74
C ARG A 22 18.24 -17.75 -4.20
N ASN A 23 17.80 -18.74 -3.41
CA ASN A 23 16.74 -19.66 -3.82
C ASN A 23 15.38 -18.95 -4.00
N GLN A 24 15.04 -18.03 -3.08
CA GLN A 24 13.80 -17.25 -3.18
C GLN A 24 13.84 -16.25 -4.34
N SER A 25 14.99 -15.62 -4.59
CA SER A 25 15.16 -14.68 -5.69
C SER A 25 15.14 -15.39 -7.05
N ALA A 26 15.82 -16.54 -7.15
CA ALA A 26 15.83 -17.39 -8.32
C ALA A 26 14.43 -17.89 -8.67
N PHE A 27 13.66 -18.36 -7.68
CA PHE A 27 12.29 -18.79 -7.91
C PHE A 27 11.41 -17.66 -8.47
N LYS A 28 11.48 -16.46 -7.88
CA LYS A 28 10.72 -15.28 -8.35
C LYS A 28 11.09 -14.86 -9.77
N ILE A 29 12.38 -14.90 -10.09
CA ILE A 29 12.88 -14.55 -11.43
C ILE A 29 12.46 -15.60 -12.46
N ALA A 30 12.58 -16.89 -12.14
CA ALA A 30 12.14 -17.98 -13.01
C ALA A 30 10.64 -17.89 -13.31
N ALA A 31 9.81 -17.69 -12.27
CA ALA A 31 8.37 -17.58 -12.42
C ALA A 31 7.98 -16.35 -13.28
N ASP A 32 8.61 -15.19 -13.05
CA ASP A 32 8.31 -13.99 -13.83
C ASP A 32 8.78 -14.10 -15.29
N LEU A 33 9.95 -14.69 -15.54
CA LEU A 33 10.48 -14.93 -16.88
C LEU A 33 9.55 -15.84 -17.70
N MET A 34 9.08 -16.94 -17.10
CA MET A 34 8.15 -17.86 -17.75
C MET A 34 6.76 -17.26 -17.96
N GLY A 35 6.22 -16.59 -16.93
CA GLY A 35 4.90 -15.96 -17.01
C GLY A 35 4.88 -14.82 -18.02
N THR A 36 5.93 -14.02 -18.07
CA THR A 36 6.08 -12.94 -19.06
C THR A 36 6.23 -13.50 -20.48
N ALA A 37 6.98 -14.57 -20.69
CA ALA A 37 7.10 -15.21 -22.01
C ALA A 37 5.75 -15.75 -22.51
N ALA A 38 4.97 -16.38 -21.63
CA ALA A 38 3.65 -16.90 -21.94
C ALA A 38 2.67 -15.76 -22.29
N ALA A 39 2.63 -14.71 -21.47
CA ALA A 39 1.77 -13.54 -21.68
C ALA A 39 2.11 -12.78 -22.98
N LEU A 40 3.40 -12.59 -23.29
CA LEU A 40 3.80 -11.97 -24.55
C LEU A 40 3.42 -12.82 -25.77
N SER A 41 3.51 -14.14 -25.64
CA SER A 41 3.09 -15.07 -26.70
C SER A 41 1.58 -15.03 -26.93
N SER A 42 0.77 -15.01 -25.87
CA SER A 42 -0.69 -14.91 -25.99
C SER A 42 -1.15 -13.56 -26.55
N LEU A 43 -0.40 -12.48 -26.26
CA LEU A 43 -0.66 -11.13 -26.78
C LEU A 43 -0.10 -10.91 -28.20
N GLY A 44 0.61 -11.88 -28.78
CA GLY A 44 1.23 -11.75 -30.11
C GLY A 44 2.39 -10.74 -30.15
N ILE A 45 3.01 -10.44 -29.00
CA ILE A 45 4.10 -9.47 -28.88
C ILE A 45 5.43 -10.19 -29.04
N SER A 46 6.23 -9.76 -30.01
CA SER A 46 7.60 -10.28 -30.21
C SER A 46 8.54 -9.81 -29.10
N PHE A 47 9.37 -10.71 -28.58
CA PHE A 47 10.40 -10.40 -27.59
C PHE A 47 11.73 -11.07 -27.93
N ASP A 48 12.82 -10.46 -27.44
CA ASP A 48 14.18 -10.96 -27.67
C ASP A 48 14.75 -11.54 -26.37
N GLY A 49 15.33 -12.73 -26.47
CA GLY A 49 16.00 -13.41 -25.36
C GLY A 49 15.24 -14.64 -24.89
N ASP A 50 15.97 -15.72 -24.66
CA ASP A 50 15.44 -16.96 -24.09
C ASP A 50 15.30 -16.80 -22.57
N PRO A 51 14.09 -16.98 -22.00
CA PRO A 51 13.85 -16.96 -20.55
C PRO A 51 14.84 -17.80 -19.76
N ARG A 52 15.23 -18.98 -20.28
CA ARG A 52 16.15 -19.88 -19.61
C ARG A 52 17.58 -19.34 -19.60
N VAL A 53 18.03 -18.78 -20.72
CA VAL A 53 19.37 -18.18 -20.83
C VAL A 53 19.52 -16.98 -19.89
N ILE A 54 18.47 -16.16 -19.75
CA ILE A 54 18.45 -15.02 -18.82
C ILE A 54 18.51 -15.49 -17.36
N PHE A 55 17.78 -16.57 -17.04
CA PHE A 55 17.82 -17.17 -15.71
C PHE A 55 19.20 -17.76 -15.37
N ASP A 56 19.82 -18.46 -16.31
CA ASP A 56 21.14 -19.06 -16.11
C ASP A 56 22.22 -17.97 -15.93
N ASP A 57 22.17 -16.85 -16.67
CA ASP A 57 23.06 -15.69 -16.47
C ASP A 57 22.88 -15.07 -15.08
N PHE A 58 21.63 -14.96 -14.59
CA PHE A 58 21.37 -14.53 -13.21
C PHE A 58 21.97 -15.51 -12.19
N CYS A 59 21.77 -16.80 -12.36
CA CYS A 59 22.27 -17.83 -11.45
C CYS A 59 23.80 -17.87 -11.40
N GLN A 60 24.48 -17.64 -12.53
CA GLN A 60 25.94 -17.53 -12.62
C GLN A 60 26.51 -16.32 -11.87
N ARG A 61 25.74 -15.22 -11.77
CA ARG A 61 26.11 -13.99 -11.06
C ARG A 61 25.84 -14.06 -9.55
N CYS A 62 25.07 -15.05 -9.10
CA CYS A 62 24.81 -15.26 -7.69
C CYS A 62 26.04 -15.80 -6.95
N ASP A 63 26.06 -15.58 -5.64
CA ASP A 63 27.16 -16.02 -4.78
C ASP A 63 27.28 -17.56 -4.76
N LYS A 64 28.44 -18.07 -5.18
CA LYS A 64 28.74 -19.49 -5.39
C LYS A 64 29.13 -20.21 -4.09
N GLY A 65 28.38 -19.97 -3.02
CA GLY A 65 28.48 -20.76 -1.80
C GLY A 65 28.09 -22.22 -2.04
N ASP A 66 28.39 -23.11 -1.09
CA ASP A 66 28.18 -24.56 -1.22
C ASP A 66 26.77 -24.92 -1.76
N GLY A 67 26.73 -25.81 -2.76
CA GLY A 67 25.49 -26.34 -3.34
C GLY A 67 24.74 -25.44 -4.33
N TRP A 68 25.38 -24.38 -4.89
CA TRP A 68 24.79 -23.58 -5.98
C TRP A 68 25.41 -23.95 -7.33
N ASP A 69 24.93 -25.07 -7.88
CA ASP A 69 25.36 -25.61 -9.16
C ASP A 69 24.17 -25.71 -10.15
N GLU A 70 24.46 -26.14 -11.38
CA GLU A 70 23.44 -26.28 -12.44
C GLU A 70 22.29 -27.22 -12.05
N LYS A 71 22.51 -28.18 -11.14
CA LYS A 71 21.46 -29.09 -10.66
C LYS A 71 20.48 -28.37 -9.74
N GLU A 72 20.98 -27.50 -8.86
CA GLU A 72 20.14 -26.67 -8.01
C GLU A 72 19.38 -25.64 -8.84
N TRP A 73 20.00 -25.05 -9.87
CA TRP A 73 19.32 -24.12 -10.78
C TRP A 73 18.16 -24.80 -11.51
N GLU A 74 18.39 -26.03 -12.01
CA GLU A 74 17.37 -26.84 -12.66
C GLU A 74 16.22 -27.22 -11.71
N SER A 75 16.54 -27.53 -10.44
CA SER A 75 15.54 -27.80 -9.40
C SER A 75 14.63 -26.59 -9.16
N VAL A 76 15.21 -25.39 -9.05
CA VAL A 76 14.46 -24.14 -8.88
C VAL A 76 13.60 -23.84 -10.11
N TRP A 77 14.12 -24.03 -11.32
CA TRP A 77 13.39 -23.82 -12.57
C TRP A 77 12.15 -24.72 -12.66
N ARG A 78 12.30 -26.02 -12.40
CA ARG A 78 11.18 -26.99 -12.40
C ARG A 78 10.16 -26.71 -11.31
N SER A 79 10.61 -26.20 -10.16
CA SER A 79 9.71 -25.78 -9.09
C SER A 79 8.84 -24.60 -9.53
N ALA A 80 9.43 -23.62 -10.22
CA ALA A 80 8.71 -22.47 -10.75
C ALA A 80 7.75 -22.86 -11.88
N GLU A 81 8.12 -23.81 -12.75
CA GLU A 81 7.25 -24.31 -13.84
C GLU A 81 5.96 -24.93 -13.28
N LYS A 82 6.07 -25.69 -12.18
CA LYS A 82 4.93 -26.31 -11.49
C LYS A 82 4.04 -25.33 -10.73
N SER A 83 4.45 -24.08 -10.59
CA SER A 83 3.75 -23.07 -9.79
C SER A 83 2.69 -22.26 -10.54
N ASN A 84 2.41 -22.62 -11.80
CA ASN A 84 1.56 -21.87 -12.73
C ASN A 84 2.04 -20.40 -12.88
N PRO A 85 3.24 -20.20 -13.47
CA PRO A 85 3.92 -18.92 -13.48
C PRO A 85 3.11 -17.84 -14.19
N THR A 86 2.93 -16.70 -13.53
CA THR A 86 2.24 -15.51 -14.05
C THR A 86 3.21 -14.35 -14.21
N ALA A 87 3.02 -13.54 -15.24
CA ALA A 87 3.82 -12.33 -15.44
C ALA A 87 3.61 -11.37 -14.26
N CYS A 88 4.69 -10.75 -13.79
CA CYS A 88 4.61 -9.73 -12.75
C CYS A 88 4.00 -8.41 -13.28
N LEU A 89 4.07 -8.18 -14.60
CA LEU A 89 3.38 -7.10 -15.30
C LEU A 89 2.06 -7.60 -15.87
N ASP A 90 1.01 -6.81 -15.73
CA ASP A 90 -0.27 -7.05 -16.42
C ASP A 90 -0.18 -6.79 -17.93
N ASP A 91 -1.16 -7.30 -18.67
CA ASP A 91 -1.22 -7.21 -20.13
C ASP A 91 -1.17 -5.76 -20.63
N ASP A 92 -1.85 -4.83 -19.94
CA ASP A 92 -1.84 -3.40 -20.27
C ASP A 92 -0.44 -2.80 -20.20
N LYS A 93 0.34 -3.17 -19.16
CA LYS A 93 1.73 -2.74 -19.03
C LYS A 93 2.63 -3.41 -20.05
N LEU A 94 2.42 -4.68 -20.39
CA LEU A 94 3.19 -5.36 -21.43
C LEU A 94 2.96 -4.71 -22.81
N ILE A 95 1.70 -4.42 -23.14
CA ILE A 95 1.32 -3.69 -24.37
C ILE A 95 1.90 -2.28 -24.37
N ALA A 96 1.87 -1.56 -23.24
CA ALA A 96 2.50 -0.25 -23.13
C ALA A 96 4.02 -0.32 -23.32
N CYS A 97 4.68 -1.36 -22.81
CA CYS A 97 6.12 -1.57 -22.97
C CYS A 97 6.50 -1.89 -24.42
N ASP A 98 5.68 -2.64 -25.14
CA ASP A 98 5.86 -2.91 -26.57
C ASP A 98 5.72 -1.63 -27.40
N ARG A 99 4.64 -0.86 -27.19
CA ARG A 99 4.42 0.44 -27.83
C ARG A 99 5.55 1.43 -27.57
N GLY A 100 6.10 1.41 -26.35
CA GLY A 100 7.25 2.24 -25.96
C GLY A 100 8.60 1.78 -26.52
N SER A 101 8.72 0.54 -27.00
CA SER A 101 9.96 -0.03 -27.54
C SER A 101 10.23 0.33 -29.00
N GLY A 102 9.30 1.03 -29.66
CA GLY A 102 9.52 1.62 -30.98
C GLY A 102 9.76 0.63 -32.13
N ARG A 103 9.39 -0.64 -31.97
CA ARG A 103 9.47 -1.63 -33.06
C ARG A 103 8.36 -1.32 -34.05
N LYS A 104 8.73 -0.90 -35.27
CA LYS A 104 7.78 -0.73 -36.38
C LYS A 104 7.11 -2.08 -36.64
N ALA A 105 5.77 -2.07 -36.68
CA ALA A 105 4.97 -3.20 -37.14
C ALA A 105 5.52 -3.68 -38.49
N THR A 106 6.03 -4.91 -38.53
CA THR A 106 6.37 -5.56 -39.79
C THR A 106 5.09 -6.22 -40.26
N THR A 107 4.31 -5.47 -41.03
CA THR A 107 3.20 -5.99 -41.82
C THR A 107 3.76 -7.05 -42.76
N THR A 108 3.36 -8.31 -42.56
CA THR A 108 3.56 -9.32 -43.59
C THR A 108 2.31 -9.30 -44.46
N GLU A 109 2.45 -8.81 -45.68
CA GLU A 109 1.45 -8.90 -46.74
C GLU A 109 1.14 -10.37 -47.05
N THR A 110 -0.14 -10.74 -47.05
CA THR A 110 -0.63 -11.87 -47.83
C THR A 110 -1.53 -11.33 -48.92
N ALA A 111 -1.17 -11.66 -50.15
CA ALA A 111 -1.75 -11.19 -51.39
C ALA A 111 -3.25 -11.54 -51.56
N ALA A 112 -3.93 -10.67 -52.29
CA ALA A 112 -5.34 -10.71 -52.63
C ALA A 112 -5.78 -12.00 -53.36
N VAL A 113 -6.96 -12.51 -52.98
CA VAL A 113 -7.85 -13.26 -53.87
C VAL A 113 -9.20 -12.56 -53.90
N SER A 114 -9.63 -12.24 -55.12
CA SER A 114 -10.89 -11.63 -55.50
C SER A 114 -12.09 -12.54 -55.25
N GLY A 115 -13.16 -12.00 -54.65
CA GLY A 115 -14.49 -12.61 -54.60
C GLY A 115 -15.54 -11.60 -54.14
N GLN A 116 -16.66 -11.50 -54.87
CA GLN A 116 -17.82 -10.64 -54.60
C GLN A 116 -18.48 -10.92 -53.22
N PRO A 117 -19.29 -9.97 -52.70
CA PRO A 117 -19.75 -10.01 -51.31
C PRO A 117 -20.94 -10.96 -51.14
N PRO A 118 -21.00 -11.73 -50.04
CA PRO A 118 -22.27 -12.17 -49.50
C PRO A 118 -22.44 -11.71 -48.04
N ALA A 119 -23.60 -11.10 -47.83
CA ALA A 119 -24.45 -11.01 -46.63
C ALA A 119 -23.82 -11.03 -45.23
N ASP A 120 -24.21 -10.02 -44.44
CA ASP A 120 -24.12 -10.00 -42.98
C ASP A 120 -24.54 -11.35 -42.36
N PRO A 121 -23.66 -12.01 -41.58
CA PRO A 121 -24.11 -13.01 -40.63
C PRO A 121 -24.53 -12.29 -39.35
N GLN A 122 -25.83 -12.35 -39.07
CA GLN A 122 -26.37 -12.21 -37.74
C GLN A 122 -25.59 -13.15 -36.81
N ILE A 123 -24.85 -12.61 -35.84
CA ILE A 123 -24.30 -13.43 -34.77
C ILE A 123 -25.47 -13.74 -33.85
N GLU A 124 -26.08 -14.89 -34.09
CA GLU A 124 -26.94 -15.58 -33.14
C GLU A 124 -26.13 -15.79 -31.85
N ALA A 125 -26.74 -15.42 -30.73
CA ALA A 125 -26.22 -15.73 -29.41
C ALA A 125 -26.27 -17.25 -29.24
N GLU A 126 -25.16 -17.92 -29.53
CA GLU A 126 -24.93 -19.28 -29.06
C GLU A 126 -24.73 -19.20 -27.55
N THR A 127 -25.82 -19.38 -26.81
CA THR A 127 -25.78 -19.87 -25.44
C THR A 127 -25.37 -21.32 -25.50
N ASP A 128 -24.06 -21.58 -25.44
CA ASP A 128 -23.57 -22.93 -25.20
C ASP A 128 -23.76 -23.22 -23.71
N ASP A 129 -24.79 -24.03 -23.44
CA ASP A 129 -25.18 -24.52 -22.14
C ASP A 129 -24.10 -25.49 -21.62
N ASN A 130 -23.62 -25.23 -20.40
CA ASN A 130 -22.90 -26.17 -19.53
C ASN A 130 -21.52 -26.67 -20.02
N GLU A 131 -20.52 -25.80 -20.08
CA GLU A 131 -19.19 -26.22 -19.62
C GLU A 131 -19.20 -26.24 -18.09
N GLU A 132 -19.46 -27.42 -17.54
CA GLU A 132 -19.19 -27.73 -16.13
C GLU A 132 -17.66 -27.61 -15.94
N ILE A 133 -17.21 -26.40 -15.57
CA ILE A 133 -15.85 -26.17 -15.10
C ILE A 133 -15.72 -27.07 -13.86
N ASP A 134 -14.96 -28.15 -13.98
CA ASP A 134 -14.58 -29.00 -12.86
C ASP A 134 -13.70 -28.17 -11.90
N LEU A 135 -14.36 -27.41 -11.03
CA LEU A 135 -13.69 -26.61 -10.02
C LEU A 135 -12.89 -27.60 -9.15
N PRO A 136 -11.57 -27.42 -9.00
CA PRO A 136 -10.78 -28.26 -8.12
C PRO A 136 -11.42 -28.27 -6.73
N PRO A 137 -11.41 -29.42 -6.02
CA PRO A 137 -12.12 -29.58 -4.76
C PRO A 137 -11.84 -28.39 -3.85
N ASP A 138 -12.90 -27.69 -3.45
CA ASP A 138 -12.82 -26.36 -2.83
C ASP A 138 -11.63 -26.26 -1.86
N CYS A 139 -10.68 -25.38 -2.16
CA CYS A 139 -9.50 -25.20 -1.32
C CYS A 139 -9.94 -24.93 0.12
N SER A 140 -9.36 -25.64 1.10
CA SER A 140 -9.75 -25.50 2.51
C SER A 140 -9.63 -24.04 2.99
N LEU A 141 -8.63 -23.31 2.48
CA LEU A 141 -8.47 -21.88 2.75
C LEU A 141 -9.61 -21.03 2.16
N ARG A 142 -10.11 -21.37 0.96
CA ARG A 142 -11.25 -20.67 0.35
C ARG A 142 -12.52 -20.89 1.16
N ARG A 143 -12.79 -22.13 1.60
CA ARG A 143 -13.94 -22.42 2.48
C ARG A 143 -13.84 -21.63 3.79
N ALA A 144 -12.66 -21.61 4.40
CA ALA A 144 -12.38 -20.84 5.61
C ALA A 144 -12.60 -19.33 5.39
N TYR A 145 -12.09 -18.78 4.29
CA TYR A 145 -12.27 -17.37 3.92
C TYR A 145 -13.76 -17.01 3.80
N LEU A 146 -14.51 -17.73 2.95
CA LEU A 146 -15.94 -17.47 2.73
C LEU A 146 -16.76 -17.64 4.02
N ALA A 147 -16.37 -18.60 4.87
CA ALA A 147 -17.00 -18.79 6.17
C ALA A 147 -16.77 -17.57 7.07
N VAL A 148 -15.53 -17.07 7.20
CA VAL A 148 -15.23 -15.89 8.03
C VAL A 148 -15.90 -14.63 7.47
N GLU A 149 -15.76 -14.39 6.16
CA GLU A 149 -16.37 -13.27 5.44
C GLU A 149 -17.87 -13.17 5.75
N LYS A 150 -18.61 -14.27 5.60
CA LYS A 150 -20.05 -14.31 5.83
C LYS A 150 -20.46 -13.96 7.27
N ARG A 151 -19.59 -14.09 8.27
CA ARG A 151 -19.94 -13.83 9.69
C ARG A 151 -19.43 -12.49 10.19
N VAL A 152 -18.23 -12.09 9.78
CA VAL A 152 -17.54 -10.91 10.33
C VAL A 152 -16.93 -10.00 9.28
N GLY A 153 -17.02 -10.32 7.98
CA GLY A 153 -16.42 -9.56 6.88
C GLY A 153 -16.75 -8.07 6.95
N ASP A 154 -18.04 -7.73 6.92
CA ASP A 154 -18.52 -6.33 6.95
C ASP A 154 -18.15 -5.56 8.24
N ARG A 155 -17.80 -6.27 9.31
CA ARG A 155 -17.46 -5.71 10.63
C ARG A 155 -15.95 -5.57 10.84
N LEU A 156 -15.16 -6.26 10.01
CA LEU A 156 -13.70 -6.18 10.02
C LEU A 156 -13.27 -4.96 9.23
N ARG A 157 -12.41 -4.14 9.82
CA ARG A 157 -11.93 -2.91 9.20
C ARG A 157 -10.45 -2.73 9.47
N LEU A 158 -9.71 -2.18 8.52
CA LEU A 158 -8.30 -1.79 8.71
C LEU A 158 -8.23 -0.29 9.00
N ASN A 159 -7.83 0.06 10.22
CA ASN A 159 -7.62 1.44 10.64
C ASN A 159 -6.32 1.98 10.03
N LEU A 160 -6.44 2.93 9.10
CA LEU A 160 -5.30 3.49 8.40
C LEU A 160 -4.39 4.37 9.28
N LEU A 161 -4.86 4.82 10.45
CA LEU A 161 -4.06 5.61 11.38
C LEU A 161 -3.21 4.70 12.26
N THR A 162 -3.82 3.76 12.98
CA THR A 162 -3.13 2.85 13.91
C THR A 162 -2.43 1.69 13.20
N LYS A 163 -2.85 1.37 11.96
CA LYS A 163 -2.45 0.16 11.19
C LYS A 163 -2.91 -1.15 11.84
N GLU A 164 -3.93 -1.07 12.68
CA GLU A 164 -4.52 -2.22 13.37
C GLU A 164 -5.79 -2.69 12.64
N ILE A 165 -6.04 -3.99 12.73
CA ILE A 165 -7.30 -4.58 12.28
C ILE A 165 -8.26 -4.49 13.45
N GLU A 166 -9.45 -3.96 13.19
CA GLU A 166 -10.49 -3.78 14.17
C GLU A 166 -11.71 -4.63 13.82
N LEU A 167 -12.43 -5.06 14.85
CA LEU A 167 -13.73 -5.69 14.74
C LEU A 167 -14.71 -4.93 15.63
N ASP A 168 -15.73 -4.33 15.01
CA ASP A 168 -16.69 -3.46 15.69
C ASP A 168 -16.06 -2.22 16.37
N GLY A 169 -14.92 -1.75 15.84
CA GLY A 169 -14.21 -0.59 16.38
C GLY A 169 -13.23 -0.89 17.50
N GLU A 170 -13.02 -2.17 17.85
CA GLU A 170 -12.04 -2.60 18.84
C GLU A 170 -10.90 -3.38 18.17
N ALA A 171 -9.68 -3.23 18.67
CA ALA A 171 -8.53 -3.96 18.17
C ALA A 171 -8.78 -5.48 18.22
N LEU A 172 -8.56 -6.14 17.09
CA LEU A 172 -8.92 -7.54 16.93
C LEU A 172 -7.92 -8.47 17.63
N ASP A 173 -8.43 -9.23 18.60
CA ASP A 173 -7.80 -10.46 19.07
C ASP A 173 -8.20 -11.63 18.15
N THR A 174 -7.20 -12.13 17.40
CA THR A 174 -7.41 -13.21 16.42
C THR A 174 -7.72 -14.54 17.09
N ASP A 175 -7.14 -14.83 18.24
CA ASP A 175 -7.35 -16.08 18.98
C ASP A 175 -8.75 -16.09 19.60
N ALA A 176 -9.17 -14.95 20.17
CA ALA A 176 -10.52 -14.78 20.69
C ALA A 176 -11.58 -14.91 19.57
N LEU A 177 -11.32 -14.34 18.38
CA LEU A 177 -12.20 -14.49 17.22
C LEU A 177 -12.29 -15.96 16.78
N GLN A 178 -11.16 -16.65 16.68
CA GLN A 178 -11.10 -18.05 16.29
C GLN A 178 -11.89 -18.94 17.27
N LEU A 179 -11.71 -18.74 18.58
CA LEU A 179 -12.47 -19.43 19.62
C LEU A 179 -13.97 -19.16 19.49
N ARG A 180 -14.37 -17.90 19.24
CA ARG A 180 -15.78 -17.53 19.07
C ARG A 180 -16.40 -18.17 17.83
N LEU A 181 -15.67 -18.26 16.73
CA LEU A 181 -16.10 -18.95 15.50
C LEU A 181 -16.31 -20.45 15.75
N ALA A 182 -15.42 -21.08 16.54
CA ALA A 182 -15.57 -22.48 16.92
C ALA A 182 -16.81 -22.71 17.81
N LEU A 183 -16.97 -21.93 18.88
CA LEU A 183 -18.04 -22.13 19.88
C LEU A 183 -19.44 -21.82 19.34
N HIS A 184 -19.61 -20.73 18.59
CA HIS A 184 -20.93 -20.24 18.21
C HIS A 184 -21.35 -20.65 16.78
N HIS A 185 -20.38 -21.03 15.94
CA HIS A 185 -20.64 -21.31 14.53
C HIS A 185 -20.14 -22.69 14.09
N ASN A 186 -19.53 -23.47 14.99
CA ASN A 186 -18.94 -24.78 14.71
C ASN A 186 -17.93 -24.71 13.54
N LEU A 187 -17.16 -23.61 13.49
CA LEU A 187 -16.16 -23.35 12.46
C LEU A 187 -14.75 -23.49 13.06
N GLN A 188 -14.04 -24.53 12.66
CA GLN A 188 -12.63 -24.70 13.00
C GLN A 188 -11.77 -24.12 11.87
N ILE A 189 -11.08 -23.03 12.15
CA ILE A 189 -10.12 -22.39 11.24
C ILE A 189 -8.72 -22.70 11.76
N ALA A 190 -7.76 -22.99 10.90
CA ALA A 190 -6.38 -23.22 11.32
C ALA A 190 -5.67 -21.90 11.69
N ASP A 191 -4.79 -21.93 12.70
CA ASP A 191 -4.08 -20.75 13.23
C ASP A 191 -3.29 -20.01 12.14
N ASN A 192 -2.69 -20.77 11.21
CA ASN A 192 -1.92 -20.23 10.10
C ASN A 192 -2.78 -19.61 8.97
N GLN A 193 -4.11 -19.75 9.04
CA GLN A 193 -5.07 -19.23 8.06
C GLN A 193 -5.81 -17.99 8.57
N ILE A 194 -6.25 -17.99 9.83
CA ILE A 194 -7.14 -16.95 10.36
C ILE A 194 -6.54 -15.54 10.20
N GLY A 195 -5.27 -15.36 10.54
CA GLY A 195 -4.61 -14.05 10.40
C GLY A 195 -4.51 -13.56 8.95
N LYS A 196 -4.36 -14.48 7.98
CA LYS A 196 -4.32 -14.12 6.54
C LYS A 196 -5.71 -13.74 6.03
N ILE A 197 -6.72 -14.50 6.43
CA ILE A 197 -8.12 -14.26 6.04
C ILE A 197 -8.58 -12.91 6.57
N VAL A 198 -8.39 -12.68 7.87
CA VAL A 198 -8.73 -11.43 8.54
C VAL A 198 -7.99 -10.24 7.93
N ALA A 199 -6.69 -10.39 7.64
CA ALA A 199 -5.92 -9.32 6.98
C ALA A 199 -6.44 -9.00 5.57
N ALA A 200 -6.80 -10.02 4.78
CA ALA A 200 -7.39 -9.81 3.46
C ALA A 200 -8.72 -9.07 3.55
N LEU A 201 -9.65 -9.55 4.38
CA LEU A 201 -10.97 -8.93 4.57
C LEU A 201 -10.87 -7.49 5.11
N ALA A 202 -10.04 -7.26 6.12
CA ALA A 202 -9.87 -5.92 6.68
C ALA A 202 -9.23 -4.95 5.67
N THR A 203 -8.36 -5.44 4.78
CA THR A 203 -7.77 -4.63 3.71
C THR A 203 -8.81 -4.18 2.69
N GLU A 204 -9.83 -4.99 2.42
CA GLU A 204 -10.96 -4.58 1.56
C GLU A 204 -11.82 -3.49 2.22
N HIS A 205 -11.85 -3.44 3.55
CA HIS A 205 -12.59 -2.47 4.36
C HIS A 205 -11.67 -1.49 5.13
N GLN A 206 -10.72 -0.88 4.41
CA GLN A 206 -9.86 0.17 4.97
C GLN A 206 -10.62 1.47 5.25
N TYR A 207 -10.27 2.16 6.34
CA TYR A 207 -10.82 3.48 6.64
C TYR A 207 -9.83 4.39 7.37
N SER A 208 -10.05 5.70 7.27
CA SER A 208 -9.31 6.70 8.04
C SER A 208 -10.23 7.27 9.12
N PRO A 209 -9.93 7.06 10.42
CA PRO A 209 -10.81 7.51 11.50
C PRO A 209 -11.02 9.03 11.49
N ILE A 210 -9.96 9.79 11.19
CA ILE A 210 -10.03 11.25 11.12
C ILE A 210 -10.88 11.70 9.92
N ARG A 211 -10.75 11.02 8.76
CA ARG A 211 -11.57 11.35 7.58
C ARG A 211 -13.05 11.10 7.85
N GLU A 212 -13.41 9.93 8.38
CA GLU A 212 -14.80 9.61 8.70
C GLU A 212 -15.40 10.57 9.72
N TYR A 213 -14.61 10.97 10.73
CA TYR A 213 -15.02 12.01 11.66
C TYR A 213 -15.31 13.34 10.96
N LEU A 214 -14.42 13.81 10.08
CA LEU A 214 -14.62 15.05 9.32
C LEU A 214 -15.85 14.97 8.41
N GLU A 215 -16.06 13.84 7.75
CA GLU A 215 -17.24 13.59 6.90
C GLU A 215 -18.52 13.55 7.73
N GLN A 216 -18.51 12.91 8.90
CA GLN A 216 -19.64 12.89 9.84
C GLN A 216 -19.98 14.30 10.33
N VAL A 217 -18.98 15.08 10.73
CA VAL A 217 -19.16 16.49 11.15
C VAL A 217 -19.77 17.31 10.01
N HIS A 218 -19.31 17.12 8.77
CA HIS A 218 -19.88 17.79 7.60
C HIS A 218 -21.33 17.37 7.35
N GLN A 219 -21.67 16.08 7.47
CA GLN A 219 -23.06 15.61 7.33
C GLN A 219 -23.98 16.18 8.41
N GLN A 220 -23.51 16.30 9.65
CA GLN A 220 -24.29 16.80 10.78
C GLN A 220 -24.54 18.32 10.73
N HIS A 221 -23.55 19.08 10.27
CA HIS A 221 -23.60 20.55 10.32
C HIS A 221 -23.80 21.20 8.95
N GLY A 222 -23.64 20.45 7.85
CA GLY A 222 -23.69 20.93 6.48
C GLY A 222 -22.66 22.03 6.22
N ASP A 223 -22.98 22.92 5.28
CA ASP A 223 -22.19 24.11 4.97
C ASP A 223 -22.38 25.25 5.98
N ARG A 224 -22.83 24.96 7.22
CA ARG A 224 -22.84 25.98 8.27
C ARG A 224 -21.40 26.43 8.50
N GLN A 225 -21.06 27.56 7.90
CA GLN A 225 -19.78 28.20 8.06
C GLN A 225 -19.71 28.75 9.49
N ALA A 226 -19.29 27.92 10.44
CA ALA A 226 -18.66 28.46 11.63
C ALA A 226 -17.44 29.24 11.11
N PRO A 227 -17.41 30.58 11.26
CA PRO A 227 -16.34 31.36 10.67
C PRO A 227 -15.01 30.88 11.25
N LEU A 228 -14.09 30.45 10.38
CA LEU A 228 -12.70 30.23 10.76
C LEU A 228 -11.98 31.55 11.11
N SER A 229 -12.64 32.69 10.85
CA SER A 229 -12.18 33.99 11.30
C SER A 229 -12.45 34.22 12.79
N GLY A 230 -11.56 34.95 13.44
CA GLY A 230 -11.65 35.30 14.85
C GLY A 230 -11.40 34.12 15.81
N ILE A 231 -10.84 33.01 15.34
CA ILE A 231 -10.45 31.89 16.21
C ILE A 231 -9.37 32.36 17.19
N ALA A 232 -8.38 33.12 16.71
CA ALA A 232 -7.31 33.61 17.57
C ALA A 232 -7.83 34.53 18.69
N ALA A 233 -8.83 35.34 18.39
CA ALA A 233 -9.46 36.22 19.36
C ALA A 233 -10.33 35.43 20.36
N ARG A 234 -11.14 34.47 19.87
CA ARG A 234 -12.05 33.67 20.70
C ARG A 234 -11.34 32.74 21.66
N HIS A 235 -10.26 32.10 21.24
CA HIS A 235 -9.60 31.05 22.01
C HIS A 235 -8.30 31.51 22.69
N PHE A 236 -7.59 32.48 22.12
CA PHE A 236 -6.29 32.93 22.64
C PHE A 236 -6.27 34.41 23.06
N GLY A 237 -7.39 35.11 22.98
CA GLY A 237 -7.48 36.53 23.31
C GLY A 237 -6.69 37.45 22.37
N SER A 238 -6.21 36.93 21.23
CA SER A 238 -5.37 37.68 20.31
C SER A 238 -6.17 38.27 19.16
N ARG A 239 -6.19 39.60 19.08
CA ARG A 239 -6.97 40.34 18.07
C ARG A 239 -6.17 40.72 16.81
N THR A 240 -4.92 40.27 16.72
CA THR A 240 -4.07 40.54 15.56
C THR A 240 -4.55 39.73 14.35
N PRO A 241 -4.91 40.37 13.22
CA PRO A 241 -5.38 39.67 12.03
C PRO A 241 -4.41 38.59 11.52
N LEU A 242 -3.10 38.83 11.69
CA LEU A 242 -2.05 37.88 11.32
C LEU A 242 -2.11 36.58 12.14
N HIS A 243 -2.38 36.66 13.44
CA HIS A 243 -2.48 35.47 14.29
C HIS A 243 -3.70 34.62 13.92
N ASP A 244 -4.81 35.27 13.58
CA ASP A 244 -6.00 34.59 13.08
C ASP A 244 -5.73 33.85 11.76
N LEU A 245 -4.96 34.47 10.86
CA LEU A 245 -4.51 33.84 9.62
C LEU A 245 -3.64 32.60 9.87
N PHE A 246 -2.73 32.65 10.85
CA PHE A 246 -1.87 31.51 11.19
C PHE A 246 -2.68 30.31 11.70
N VAL A 247 -3.59 30.53 12.65
CA VAL A 247 -4.45 29.47 13.18
C VAL A 247 -5.35 28.91 12.08
N ARG A 248 -5.94 29.77 11.25
CA ARG A 248 -6.77 29.34 10.12
C ARG A 248 -6.00 28.48 9.12
N LYS A 249 -4.79 28.90 8.73
CA LYS A 249 -3.95 28.13 7.80
C LYS A 249 -3.53 26.78 8.37
N PHE A 250 -3.23 26.73 9.66
CA PHE A 250 -2.91 25.49 10.36
C PHE A 250 -4.10 24.50 10.32
N LEU A 251 -5.31 24.95 10.67
CA LEU A 251 -6.50 24.10 10.64
C LEU A 251 -6.86 23.62 9.24
N ILE A 252 -6.75 24.49 8.23
CA ILE A 252 -6.96 24.10 6.82
C ILE A 252 -5.93 23.06 6.39
N ALA A 253 -4.66 23.25 6.75
CA ALA A 253 -3.60 22.30 6.41
C ALA A 253 -3.80 20.93 7.08
N ALA A 254 -4.25 20.92 8.35
CA ALA A 254 -4.58 19.70 9.06
C ALA A 254 -5.70 18.90 8.37
N VAL A 255 -6.75 19.57 7.90
CA VAL A 255 -7.81 18.91 7.11
C VAL A 255 -7.25 18.46 5.76
N ALA A 256 -6.49 19.31 5.06
CA ALA A 256 -5.95 18.99 3.75
C ALA A 256 -5.06 17.73 3.77
N ARG A 257 -4.25 17.51 4.80
CA ARG A 257 -3.39 16.31 4.89
C ARG A 257 -4.15 15.01 5.13
N VAL A 258 -5.34 15.06 5.76
CA VAL A 258 -6.22 13.89 5.90
C VAL A 258 -6.78 13.46 4.53
N TYR A 259 -7.09 14.42 3.66
CA TYR A 259 -7.62 14.14 2.31
C TYR A 259 -6.51 13.88 1.28
N GLU A 260 -5.39 14.59 1.41
CA GLU A 260 -4.21 14.52 0.54
C GLU A 260 -2.93 14.31 1.37
N PRO A 261 -2.68 13.07 1.85
CA PRO A 261 -1.49 12.77 2.63
C PRO A 261 -0.20 13.12 1.87
N GLY A 262 0.72 13.82 2.53
CA GLY A 262 1.97 14.30 1.92
C GLY A 262 1.85 15.65 1.21
N CYS A 263 0.68 16.30 1.23
CA CYS A 263 0.55 17.67 0.75
C CYS A 263 1.50 18.61 1.52
N LYS A 264 2.12 19.53 0.80
CA LYS A 264 3.20 20.35 1.34
C LYS A 264 2.66 21.36 2.34
N HIS A 265 3.09 21.22 3.59
CA HIS A 265 2.91 22.23 4.64
C HIS A 265 4.15 22.22 5.54
N ASP A 266 5.04 23.19 5.34
CA ASP A 266 6.33 23.31 6.04
C ASP A 266 6.32 24.37 7.16
N CYS A 267 5.12 24.77 7.59
CA CYS A 267 4.90 25.66 8.71
C CYS A 267 4.49 24.86 9.95
N ALA A 268 4.87 25.37 11.13
CA ALA A 268 4.39 24.88 12.42
C ALA A 268 3.68 26.03 13.17
N LEU A 269 2.54 25.73 13.80
CA LEU A 269 1.84 26.71 14.62
C LEU A 269 2.54 26.85 15.98
N VAL A 270 2.97 28.07 16.32
CA VAL A 270 3.60 28.38 17.62
C VAL A 270 2.64 29.19 18.47
N LEU A 271 2.22 28.63 19.60
CA LEU A 271 1.34 29.30 20.57
C LEU A 271 2.15 29.85 21.76
N GLN A 272 2.43 31.15 21.72
CA GLN A 272 3.15 31.85 22.79
C GLN A 272 2.19 32.52 23.78
N GLY A 273 2.44 32.34 25.07
CA GLY A 273 1.62 32.89 26.15
C GLY A 273 1.99 32.29 27.49
N ARG A 274 1.47 32.87 28.58
CA ARG A 274 1.70 32.39 29.96
C ARG A 274 1.32 30.90 30.09
N GLN A 275 2.00 30.21 30.99
CA GLN A 275 1.67 28.82 31.33
C GLN A 275 0.24 28.75 31.91
N GLY A 276 -0.44 27.63 31.71
CA GLY A 276 -1.80 27.41 32.23
C GLY A 276 -2.92 28.06 31.42
N LEU A 277 -2.64 28.68 30.27
CA LEU A 277 -3.67 29.27 29.39
C LEU A 277 -4.40 28.24 28.51
N GLY A 278 -4.22 26.94 28.75
CA GLY A 278 -4.94 25.88 28.01
C GLY A 278 -4.51 25.68 26.55
N LYS A 279 -3.29 26.09 26.16
CA LYS A 279 -2.80 25.95 24.77
C LYS A 279 -2.76 24.50 24.29
N SER A 280 -2.10 23.62 25.04
CA SER A 280 -2.04 22.18 24.77
C SER A 280 -3.43 21.54 24.87
N ALA A 281 -4.24 21.96 25.84
CA ALA A 281 -5.62 21.49 25.98
C ALA A 281 -6.49 21.85 24.77
N TRP A 282 -6.30 23.04 24.18
CA TRP A 282 -6.99 23.44 22.96
C TRP A 282 -6.59 22.57 21.77
N LEU A 283 -5.29 22.31 21.58
CA LEU A 283 -4.81 21.43 20.51
C LEU A 283 -5.36 20.00 20.66
N LYS A 284 -5.32 19.46 21.88
CA LYS A 284 -5.87 18.14 22.21
C LYS A 284 -7.38 18.05 21.99
N LEU A 285 -8.12 19.12 22.32
CA LEU A 285 -9.56 19.19 22.05
C LEU A 285 -9.87 19.23 20.55
N MET A 286 -9.08 20.00 19.78
CA MET A 286 -9.27 20.12 18.34
C MET A 286 -9.00 18.81 17.59
N ALA A 287 -8.04 18.01 18.06
CA ALA A 287 -7.66 16.75 17.42
C ALA A 287 -8.35 15.51 18.00
N SER A 288 -9.05 15.60 19.13
CA SER A 288 -9.39 14.45 20.00
C SER A 288 -8.17 13.91 20.77
N PRO A 289 -8.33 13.45 22.03
CA PRO A 289 -7.29 12.74 22.77
C PRO A 289 -6.71 11.54 22.02
N ASP A 290 -7.49 10.89 21.16
CA ASP A 290 -7.08 9.68 20.44
C ASP A 290 -6.13 9.98 19.27
N TRP A 291 -6.12 11.22 18.76
CA TRP A 291 -5.29 11.63 17.61
C TRP A 291 -4.33 12.78 17.97
N PHE A 292 -4.02 12.94 19.25
CA PHE A 292 -3.11 13.96 19.77
C PHE A 292 -1.95 13.31 20.55
N ASP A 293 -0.72 13.73 20.27
CA ASP A 293 0.48 13.32 21.02
C ASP A 293 1.35 14.53 21.39
N ASP A 294 1.69 14.65 22.68
CA ASP A 294 2.58 15.65 23.25
C ASP A 294 3.88 15.05 23.81
N SER A 295 4.10 13.76 23.56
CA SER A 295 5.23 12.98 24.05
C SER A 295 6.40 12.97 23.08
N VAL A 296 6.36 13.79 22.02
CA VAL A 296 7.36 13.72 20.96
C VAL A 296 8.74 14.18 21.44
N GLY A 297 9.66 13.21 21.40
CA GLY A 297 11.05 13.36 21.76
C GLY A 297 11.88 14.04 20.65
N PRO A 298 13.21 13.84 20.65
CA PRO A 298 14.08 14.45 19.65
C PRO A 298 13.78 13.92 18.23
N ILE A 299 13.53 14.83 17.26
CA ILE A 299 13.30 14.53 15.82
C ILE A 299 14.33 13.58 15.17
N SER A 300 15.54 13.50 15.73
CA SER A 300 16.58 12.58 15.23
C SER A 300 16.27 11.11 15.50
N ASP A 301 15.37 10.82 16.43
CA ASP A 301 14.96 9.47 16.74
C ASP A 301 14.00 8.94 15.65
N LYS A 302 14.22 7.69 15.25
CA LYS A 302 13.37 7.02 14.27
C LYS A 302 12.03 6.65 14.86
N ASP A 303 12.00 6.30 16.15
CA ASP A 303 10.78 5.84 16.81
C ASP A 303 9.79 6.99 17.02
N GLU A 304 10.29 8.21 17.21
CA GLU A 304 9.48 9.43 17.28
C GLU A 304 8.76 9.75 15.96
N ARG A 305 9.31 9.32 14.82
CA ARG A 305 8.62 9.45 13.52
C ARG A 305 7.45 8.48 13.38
N LEU A 306 7.44 7.35 14.10
CA LEU A 306 6.28 6.47 14.10
C LEU A 306 5.06 7.14 14.72
N LYS A 307 5.26 7.93 15.80
CA LYS A 307 4.15 8.64 16.47
C LYS A 307 3.42 9.60 15.53
N LEU A 308 4.15 10.22 14.60
CA LEU A 308 3.57 11.09 13.58
C LEU A 308 2.63 10.31 12.62
N HIS A 309 2.82 9.00 12.42
CA HIS A 309 1.97 8.20 11.54
C HIS A 309 0.66 7.78 12.19
N THR A 310 0.57 7.88 13.51
CA THR A 310 -0.58 7.42 14.30
C THR A 310 -1.38 8.57 14.92
N THR A 311 -1.02 9.82 14.64
CA THR A 311 -1.61 11.02 15.25
C THR A 311 -1.95 12.06 14.20
N TRP A 312 -2.95 12.90 14.49
CA TRP A 312 -3.33 14.03 13.65
C TRP A 312 -2.55 15.28 14.08
N PHE A 313 -2.53 15.57 15.37
CA PHE A 313 -1.81 16.70 15.94
C PHE A 313 -0.68 16.20 16.83
N VAL A 314 0.49 16.82 16.63
CA VAL A 314 1.68 16.54 17.41
C VAL A 314 2.15 17.84 18.03
N GLU A 315 2.16 17.88 19.36
CA GLU A 315 2.73 18.98 20.11
C GLU A 315 4.20 18.71 20.40
N TRP A 316 5.03 19.71 20.10
CA TRP A 316 6.41 19.71 20.57
C TRP A 316 6.56 20.65 21.75
N GLY A 317 6.59 20.08 22.95
CA GLY A 317 6.91 20.81 24.17
C GLY A 317 8.30 21.45 24.06
N GLU A 318 8.40 22.74 24.39
CA GLU A 318 9.68 23.45 24.60
C GLU A 318 10.57 23.63 23.35
N LEU A 319 9.98 24.11 22.25
CA LEU A 319 10.68 24.57 21.04
C LEU A 319 11.93 25.45 21.33
N GLU A 320 11.89 26.28 22.37
CA GLU A 320 12.99 27.20 22.76
C GLU A 320 14.31 26.47 23.07
N GLN A 321 14.27 25.27 23.65
CA GLN A 321 15.47 24.47 23.94
C GLN A 321 16.08 23.81 22.68
N GLN A 322 15.35 23.86 21.56
CA GLN A 322 15.70 23.22 20.30
C GLN A 322 16.21 24.21 19.24
N PHE A 323 16.30 25.51 19.50
CA PHE A 323 16.76 26.53 18.54
C PHE A 323 18.28 26.80 18.55
N SER A 324 19.12 25.78 18.73
CA SER A 324 20.54 25.94 18.35
C SER A 324 20.65 25.99 16.82
N ARG A 325 21.64 26.71 16.27
CA ARG A 325 21.80 26.87 14.81
C ARG A 325 21.83 25.53 14.05
N LYS A 326 22.49 24.51 14.62
CA LYS A 326 22.52 23.13 14.07
C LYS A 326 21.18 22.40 14.17
N LYS A 327 20.37 22.69 15.19
CA LYS A 327 19.06 22.07 15.39
C LYS A 327 17.99 22.73 14.51
N ALA A 328 18.08 24.03 14.26
CA ALA A 328 17.15 24.76 13.38
C ALA A 328 17.12 24.19 11.95
N ASP A 329 18.27 23.84 11.38
CA ASP A 329 18.32 23.22 10.04
C ASP A 329 17.67 21.83 10.01
N ARG A 330 17.80 21.06 11.11
CA ARG A 330 17.13 19.76 11.25
C ARG A 330 15.61 19.91 11.36
N ILE A 331 15.13 20.91 12.09
CA ILE A 331 13.69 21.21 12.20
C ILE A 331 13.14 21.60 10.83
N LYS A 332 13.84 22.47 10.08
CA LYS A 332 13.44 22.84 8.73
C LYS A 332 13.40 21.64 7.79
N ALA A 333 14.43 20.79 7.83
CA ALA A 333 14.47 19.57 7.03
C ALA A 333 13.32 18.61 7.37
N PHE A 334 12.99 18.49 8.66
CA PHE A 334 11.87 17.70 9.15
C PHE A 334 10.52 18.26 8.68
N LEU A 335 10.22 19.54 8.93
CA LEU A 335 8.98 20.18 8.49
C LEU A 335 8.84 20.19 6.95
N SER A 336 9.96 20.21 6.24
CA SER A 336 9.96 20.18 4.78
C SER A 336 9.76 18.77 4.21
N CYS A 337 9.89 17.72 5.00
CA CYS A 337 9.76 16.34 4.55
C CYS A 337 8.29 16.05 4.19
N THR A 338 8.05 15.47 3.03
CA THR A 338 6.70 15.08 2.57
C THR A 338 6.43 13.58 2.70
N THR A 339 7.48 12.77 2.86
CA THR A 339 7.40 11.31 2.92
C THR A 339 8.40 10.77 3.92
N ASP A 340 7.93 9.94 4.85
CA ASP A 340 8.79 9.28 5.82
C ASP A 340 9.01 7.82 5.44
N ARG A 341 10.25 7.38 5.64
CA ARG A 341 10.67 5.99 5.44
C ARG A 341 10.81 5.35 6.80
N VAL A 342 9.78 4.62 7.18
CA VAL A 342 9.69 4.01 8.49
C VAL A 342 9.62 2.50 8.36
N ARG A 343 10.25 1.78 9.29
CA ARG A 343 10.17 0.32 9.33
C ARG A 343 8.75 -0.04 9.83
N PRO A 344 8.02 -0.96 9.18
CA PRO A 344 6.72 -1.40 9.67
C PRO A 344 6.83 -1.98 11.08
N LEU A 345 5.86 -1.67 11.94
CA LEU A 345 5.72 -2.25 13.29
C LEU A 345 5.36 -3.74 13.23
N THR A 346 4.60 -4.15 12.22
CA THR A 346 4.10 -5.51 12.05
C THR A 346 4.53 -6.09 10.71
N ALA A 347 4.91 -7.37 10.71
CA ALA A 347 5.52 -8.06 9.57
C ALA A 347 4.60 -8.21 8.33
N ASN A 348 3.30 -7.95 8.47
CA ASN A 348 2.30 -8.33 7.46
C ASN A 348 1.76 -7.17 6.61
N LEU A 349 2.09 -5.91 6.92
CA LEU A 349 1.66 -4.75 6.12
C LEU A 349 2.88 -4.01 5.55
N CYS A 350 3.39 -4.54 4.44
CA CYS A 350 4.59 -4.04 3.79
C CYS A 350 4.27 -2.81 2.91
N ARG A 351 4.45 -1.59 3.44
CA ARG A 351 4.74 -0.41 2.62
C ARG A 351 5.90 0.38 3.24
N PRO A 352 7.05 0.53 2.56
CA PRO A 352 8.26 1.15 3.12
C PRO A 352 8.24 2.70 3.09
N CYS A 353 7.19 3.31 2.55
CA CYS A 353 7.02 4.75 2.45
C CYS A 353 5.57 5.10 2.73
N THR A 354 5.34 5.83 3.82
CA THR A 354 4.01 6.34 4.20
C THR A 354 4.10 7.85 4.32
N ALA A 355 3.09 8.54 3.81
CA ALA A 355 2.91 9.96 4.10
C ALA A 355 2.06 10.08 5.38
N HIS A 356 2.35 11.07 6.19
CA HIS A 356 1.56 11.39 7.38
C HIS A 356 0.26 12.09 6.97
N PRO A 357 -0.86 11.80 7.66
CA PRO A 357 -2.10 12.56 7.53
C PRO A 357 -2.01 13.97 8.13
#